data_AF-A0A3C0GNA0-F1
#
_entry.id   AF-A0A3C0GNA0-F1
#
_cell.length_a   1.000
_cell.length_b   1.000
_cell.length_c   1.000
_cell.angle_alpha   90.00
_cell.angle_beta   90.00
_cell.angle_gamma   90.00
#
_symmetry.space_group_name_H-M   'P 1'
#
loop_
_entity.id
_entity.type
_entity.pdbx_description
1 polymer ?
#
loop_
_entity_poly.entity_id
_entity_poly.type
_entity_poly.pdbx_seq_one_letter_code
_entity_poly.pdbx_strand_id
1 'polypeptide(L)'
;RMLDMGFEEPIREIAGRTSKDRQTLLFSATYPDEIRTIARELLRDPVEVTVEGADNAPAIRHLFCETDLASKQKALAGLLLKYNPESTVVFCNTRRDVDEVANSLQQFGFSALPLHGEMEQRDRDEVLVRFANRSCNVLVASDVAARGLDVQDLAAVINYELPTDIETYEHRVGRTGRAGATGLAISLVTGRERNRADALEAAQGKPLDWQKTPLAIARPAVLPQAAMETLRIDGGKTDKLRPGDILGALTGEAGLSAKVIGKIDIYATRSYVAIAREHVGRAIARLEAGKIKGRRFRVRQM
;
A
#
# COMPACT_ATOMS: atom_id res chain seq x y z
N ARG A 1 15.79 4.62 -13.49
CA ARG A 1 15.11 3.32 -13.28
C ARG A 1 14.24 2.77 -14.41
N MET A 2 13.38 3.53 -15.11
CA MET A 2 12.73 2.97 -16.31
C MET A 2 13.80 2.60 -17.36
N LEU A 3 14.84 3.43 -17.46
CA LEU A 3 15.98 3.24 -18.37
C LEU A 3 16.89 2.08 -17.93
N ASP A 4 17.25 2.00 -16.64
CA ASP A 4 18.04 0.89 -16.06
C ASP A 4 17.44 -0.50 -16.27
N MET A 5 16.11 -0.58 -16.43
CA MET A 5 15.38 -1.82 -16.67
C MET A 5 15.29 -2.20 -18.16
N GLY A 6 16.02 -1.48 -19.03
CA GLY A 6 16.07 -1.75 -20.47
C GLY A 6 14.89 -1.18 -21.27
N PHE A 7 14.08 -0.28 -20.70
CA PHE A 7 12.96 0.34 -21.44
C PHE A 7 13.39 1.51 -22.33
N GLU A 8 14.68 1.86 -22.35
CA GLU A 8 15.20 2.92 -23.22
C GLU A 8 14.92 2.64 -24.71
N GLU A 9 15.25 1.44 -25.19
CA GLU A 9 15.01 1.02 -26.58
C GLU A 9 13.52 1.08 -26.95
N PRO A 10 12.58 0.49 -26.17
CA PRO A 10 11.15 0.63 -26.40
C PRO A 10 10.66 2.09 -26.46
N ILE A 11 11.17 2.97 -25.58
CA ILE A 11 10.78 4.39 -25.58
C ILE A 11 11.23 5.07 -26.89
N ARG A 12 12.47 4.82 -27.31
CA ARG A 12 13.01 5.35 -28.58
C ARG A 12 12.23 4.83 -29.78
N GLU A 13 11.87 3.55 -29.79
CA GLU A 13 11.10 2.94 -30.87
C GLU A 13 9.70 3.56 -30.98
N ILE A 14 8.98 3.68 -29.86
CA ILE A 14 7.66 4.30 -29.81
C ILE A 14 7.76 5.75 -30.29
N ALA A 15 8.72 6.51 -29.76
CA ALA A 15 8.95 7.89 -30.17
C ALA A 15 9.29 8.02 -31.67
N GLY A 16 10.07 7.09 -32.22
CA GLY A 16 10.42 7.06 -33.64
C GLY A 16 9.23 6.78 -34.57
N ARG A 17 8.20 6.09 -34.08
CA ARG A 17 6.97 5.80 -34.83
C ARG A 17 5.88 6.88 -34.71
N THR A 18 6.08 7.86 -33.82
CA THR A 18 5.14 8.97 -33.66
C THR A 18 5.38 10.09 -34.69
N SER A 19 4.39 10.98 -34.85
CA SER A 19 4.55 12.17 -35.71
C SER A 19 5.77 12.98 -35.32
N LYS A 20 6.45 13.56 -36.32
CA LYS A 20 7.52 14.51 -36.08
C LYS A 20 6.98 15.73 -35.34
N ASP A 21 5.74 16.17 -35.53
CA ASP A 21 5.20 17.39 -34.90
C ASP A 21 4.51 17.14 -33.55
N ARG A 22 4.95 16.10 -32.83
CA ARG A 22 4.41 15.79 -31.50
C ARG A 22 4.83 16.84 -30.47
N GLN A 23 3.95 17.07 -29.50
CA GLN A 23 4.32 17.66 -28.22
C GLN A 23 4.77 16.54 -27.28
N THR A 24 5.95 16.68 -26.68
CA THR A 24 6.47 15.73 -25.69
C THR A 24 6.52 16.44 -24.34
N LEU A 25 5.93 15.83 -23.31
CA LEU A 25 6.06 16.26 -21.92
C LEU A 25 6.83 15.18 -21.15
N LEU A 26 7.95 15.54 -20.56
CA LEU A 26 8.78 14.65 -19.76
C LEU A 26 8.69 15.05 -18.29
N PHE A 27 8.25 14.11 -17.46
CA PHE A 27 8.18 14.28 -16.01
C PHE A 27 9.18 13.32 -15.36
N SER A 28 10.05 13.84 -14.50
CA SER A 28 10.96 13.02 -13.72
C SER A 28 11.12 13.58 -12.31
N ALA A 29 11.17 12.68 -11.33
CA ALA A 29 11.42 13.03 -9.93
C ALA A 29 12.91 13.33 -9.67
N THR A 30 13.80 12.71 -10.45
CA THR A 30 15.26 12.91 -10.41
C THR A 30 15.77 13.20 -11.82
N TYR A 31 16.90 13.92 -11.96
CA TYR A 31 17.43 14.32 -13.27
C TYR A 31 18.88 13.85 -13.52
N PRO A 32 19.13 12.52 -13.49
CA PRO A 32 20.45 11.94 -13.80
C PRO A 32 20.80 12.07 -15.29
N ASP A 33 22.07 11.83 -15.65
CA ASP A 33 22.59 12.05 -17.01
C ASP A 33 21.89 11.21 -18.09
N GLU A 34 21.41 10.02 -17.76
CA GLU A 34 20.62 9.18 -18.67
C GLU A 34 19.29 9.84 -19.06
N ILE A 35 18.59 10.45 -18.09
CA ILE A 35 17.35 11.19 -18.34
C ILE A 35 17.65 12.46 -19.14
N ARG A 36 18.77 13.14 -18.85
CA ARG A 36 19.22 14.30 -19.65
C ARG A 36 19.46 13.91 -21.11
N THR A 37 20.03 12.74 -21.35
CA THR A 37 20.32 12.23 -22.70
C THR A 37 19.03 12.02 -23.48
N ILE A 38 18.06 11.33 -22.90
CA ILE A 38 16.77 11.08 -23.54
C ILE A 38 15.94 12.36 -23.70
N ALA A 39 15.98 13.26 -22.72
CA ALA A 39 15.33 14.55 -22.81
C ALA A 39 15.81 15.34 -24.03
N ARG A 40 17.13 15.39 -24.27
CA ARG A 40 17.71 16.07 -25.44
C ARG A 40 17.28 15.48 -26.78
N GLU A 41 17.03 14.18 -26.84
CA GLU A 41 16.66 13.50 -28.08
C GLU A 41 15.15 13.52 -28.37
N LEU A 42 14.33 13.47 -27.32
CA LEU A 42 12.87 13.35 -27.45
C LEU A 42 12.13 14.69 -27.36
N LEU A 43 12.73 15.69 -26.73
CA LEU A 43 12.16 17.04 -26.59
C LEU A 43 12.70 17.97 -27.68
N ARG A 44 11.92 18.98 -28.03
CA ARG A 44 12.34 20.09 -28.90
C ARG A 44 12.13 21.38 -28.15
N ASP A 45 13.21 22.15 -27.98
CA ASP A 45 13.23 23.42 -27.26
C ASP A 45 12.37 23.40 -25.97
N PRO A 46 12.65 22.46 -25.03
CA PRO A 46 11.80 22.30 -23.86
C PRO A 46 11.93 23.48 -22.89
N VAL A 47 10.80 23.90 -22.33
CA VAL A 47 10.80 24.74 -21.14
C VAL A 47 11.08 23.84 -19.94
N GLU A 48 12.23 24.03 -19.31
CA GLU A 48 12.56 23.35 -18.06
C GLU A 48 11.84 24.02 -16.89
N VAL A 49 10.99 23.24 -16.20
CA VAL A 49 10.31 23.67 -14.99
C VAL A 49 10.86 22.84 -13.83
N THR A 50 11.72 23.45 -13.03
CA THR A 50 12.17 22.86 -11.77
C THR A 50 11.25 23.32 -10.66
N VAL A 51 10.53 22.38 -10.06
CA VAL A 51 9.79 22.65 -8.83
C VAL A 51 10.79 22.49 -7.67
N GLU A 52 11.29 23.62 -7.16
CA GLU A 52 12.06 23.64 -5.91
C GLU A 52 11.12 23.29 -4.75
N GLY A 53 11.04 22.01 -4.43
CA GLY A 53 10.19 21.48 -3.36
C GLY A 53 11.01 20.93 -2.20
N ALA A 54 11.92 21.74 -1.64
CA ALA A 54 12.66 21.32 -0.44
C ALA A 54 11.90 21.57 0.88
N ASP A 55 10.84 22.39 0.88
CA ASP A 55 10.16 22.80 2.12
C ASP A 55 9.00 21.90 2.56
N ASN A 56 8.64 20.89 1.77
CA ASN A 56 7.60 19.92 2.13
C ASN A 56 8.12 18.49 1.98
N ALA A 57 9.38 18.23 2.35
CA ALA A 57 9.78 16.86 2.61
C ALA A 57 8.81 16.30 3.67
N PRO A 58 8.11 15.19 3.38
CA PRO A 58 7.18 14.60 4.33
C PRO A 58 7.91 14.40 5.66
N ALA A 59 7.34 14.88 6.76
CA ALA A 59 7.94 14.77 8.09
C ALA A 59 7.87 13.31 8.54
N ILE A 60 8.78 12.48 8.01
CA ILE A 60 8.85 11.06 8.30
C ILE A 60 9.82 10.86 9.46
N ARG A 61 9.35 10.22 10.53
CA ARG A 61 10.21 9.75 11.59
C ARG A 61 10.78 8.39 11.20
N HIS A 62 12.09 8.33 11.00
CA HIS A 62 12.82 7.11 10.67
C HIS A 62 13.34 6.45 11.95
N LEU A 63 12.95 5.20 12.20
CA LEU A 63 13.36 4.42 13.36
C LEU A 63 14.05 3.12 12.92
N PHE A 64 15.12 2.74 13.61
CA PHE A 64 15.86 1.52 13.33
C PHE A 64 15.82 0.60 14.55
N CYS A 65 15.52 -0.68 14.33
CA CYS A 65 15.32 -1.65 15.39
C CYS A 65 16.17 -2.88 15.10
N GLU A 66 17.17 -3.14 15.95
CA GLU A 66 18.03 -4.31 15.81
C GLU A 66 17.31 -5.57 16.28
N THR A 67 17.38 -6.65 15.50
CA THR A 67 16.76 -7.94 15.83
C THR A 67 17.56 -9.07 15.23
N ASP A 68 17.44 -10.27 15.78
CA ASP A 68 17.88 -11.49 15.12
C ASP A 68 16.80 -12.03 14.17
N LEU A 69 17.19 -12.97 13.30
CA LEU A 69 16.28 -13.56 12.33
C LEU A 69 15.17 -14.37 13.03
N ALA A 70 15.48 -15.01 14.16
CA ALA A 70 14.55 -15.83 14.92
C ALA A 70 13.44 -15.02 15.60
N SER A 71 13.75 -13.80 16.07
CA SER A 71 12.76 -12.93 16.73
C SER A 71 12.13 -11.93 15.78
N LYS A 72 12.52 -11.89 14.50
CA LYS A 72 12.10 -10.86 13.53
C LYS A 72 10.57 -10.75 13.36
N GLN A 73 9.88 -11.89 13.31
CA GLN A 73 8.40 -11.91 13.26
C GLN A 73 7.77 -11.38 14.55
N LYS A 74 8.32 -11.76 15.72
CA LYS A 74 7.88 -11.26 17.04
C LYS A 74 8.16 -9.77 17.18
N ALA A 75 9.29 -9.30 16.63
CA ALA A 75 9.67 -7.90 16.58
C ALA A 75 8.67 -7.08 15.76
N LEU A 76 8.34 -7.55 14.55
CA LEU A 76 7.34 -6.91 13.70
C LEU A 76 5.99 -6.79 14.41
N ALA A 77 5.50 -7.89 15.00
CA ALA A 77 4.27 -7.88 15.78
C ALA A 77 4.35 -6.89 16.96
N GLY A 78 5.47 -6.88 17.70
CA GLY A 78 5.69 -5.96 18.82
C GLY A 78 5.67 -4.48 18.40
N LEU A 79 6.24 -4.16 17.23
CA LEU A 79 6.24 -2.81 16.67
C LEU A 79 4.83 -2.36 16.29
N LEU A 80 4.05 -3.24 15.64
CA LEU A 80 2.66 -2.97 15.29
C LEU A 80 1.79 -2.73 16.53
N LEU A 81 2.02 -3.46 17.63
CA LEU A 81 1.30 -3.20 18.90
C LEU A 81 1.71 -1.91 19.56
N LYS A 82 3.02 -1.60 19.58
CA LYS A 82 3.56 -0.42 20.24
C LYS A 82 3.08 0.87 19.59
N TYR A 83 3.14 0.94 18.26
CA TYR A 83 2.81 2.16 17.53
C TYR A 83 1.36 2.22 17.07
N ASN A 84 0.69 1.07 16.96
CA ASN A 84 -0.71 0.94 16.56
C ASN A 84 -1.13 1.85 15.37
N PRO A 85 -0.42 1.77 14.23
CA PRO A 85 -0.75 2.56 13.05
C PRO A 85 -2.09 2.13 12.44
N GLU A 86 -2.86 3.10 11.93
CA GLU A 86 -4.14 2.84 11.26
C GLU A 86 -3.96 2.04 9.96
N SER A 87 -2.90 2.33 9.22
CA SER A 87 -2.54 1.64 7.97
C SER A 87 -1.02 1.47 7.86
N THR A 88 -0.58 0.26 7.53
CA THR A 88 0.84 -0.09 7.43
C THR A 88 1.12 -0.92 6.20
N VAL A 89 2.20 -0.59 5.50
CA VAL A 89 2.82 -1.51 4.55
C VAL A 89 4.11 -2.07 5.14
N VAL A 90 4.24 -3.40 5.12
CA VAL A 90 5.43 -4.13 5.50
C VAL A 90 6.12 -4.61 4.23
N PHE A 91 7.33 -4.11 3.96
CA PHE A 91 8.10 -4.49 2.78
C PHE A 91 9.02 -5.67 3.07
N CYS A 92 8.89 -6.71 2.25
CA CYS A 92 9.75 -7.89 2.22
C CYS A 92 10.45 -8.01 0.87
N ASN A 93 11.62 -8.64 0.81
CA ASN A 93 12.38 -8.75 -0.44
C ASN A 93 11.87 -9.90 -1.31
N THR A 94 11.52 -11.05 -0.73
CA THR A 94 11.05 -12.22 -1.49
C THR A 94 9.54 -12.43 -1.35
N ARG A 95 8.95 -13.10 -2.34
CA ARG A 95 7.51 -13.46 -2.33
C ARG A 95 7.19 -14.43 -1.19
N ARG A 96 8.11 -15.37 -0.92
CA ARG A 96 7.98 -16.33 0.17
C ARG A 96 7.93 -15.62 1.53
N ASP A 97 8.80 -14.64 1.74
CA ASP A 97 8.79 -13.86 2.98
C ASP A 97 7.48 -13.09 3.16
N VAL A 98 6.91 -12.57 2.06
CA VAL A 98 5.59 -11.90 2.10
C VAL A 98 4.52 -12.82 2.67
N ASP A 99 4.43 -14.05 2.16
CA ASP A 99 3.44 -15.03 2.64
C ASP A 99 3.72 -15.49 4.07
N GLU A 100 4.97 -15.82 4.39
CA GLU A 100 5.36 -16.26 5.74
C GLU A 100 5.10 -15.18 6.80
N VAL A 101 5.43 -13.93 6.51
CA VAL A 101 5.20 -12.80 7.40
C VAL A 101 3.71 -12.50 7.55
N ALA A 102 2.94 -12.49 6.45
CA ALA A 102 1.49 -12.27 6.52
C ALA A 102 0.80 -13.36 7.37
N ASN A 103 1.13 -14.62 7.14
CA ASN A 103 0.59 -15.75 7.91
C ASN A 103 0.97 -15.67 9.39
N SER A 104 2.22 -15.31 9.71
CA SER A 104 2.68 -15.13 11.09
C SER A 104 1.88 -14.03 11.80
N LEU A 105 1.69 -12.87 11.15
CA LEU A 105 0.88 -11.79 11.69
C LEU A 105 -0.59 -12.17 11.90
N GLN A 106 -1.19 -12.94 10.98
CA GLN A 106 -2.54 -13.47 11.15
C GLN A 106 -2.64 -14.43 12.34
N GLN A 107 -1.62 -15.25 12.61
CA GLN A 107 -1.56 -16.11 13.81
C GLN A 107 -1.48 -15.28 15.10
N PHE A 108 -0.77 -14.15 15.08
CA PHE A 108 -0.82 -13.14 16.14
C PHE A 108 -2.17 -12.40 16.20
N GLY A 109 -3.05 -12.59 15.21
CA GLY A 109 -4.40 -12.05 15.16
C GLY A 109 -4.53 -10.69 14.48
N PHE A 110 -3.47 -10.17 13.85
CA PHE A 110 -3.56 -8.96 13.05
C PHE A 110 -4.37 -9.20 11.77
N SER A 111 -5.08 -8.17 11.31
CA SER A 111 -5.62 -8.14 9.95
C SER A 111 -4.47 -7.79 9.00
N ALA A 112 -3.79 -8.83 8.50
CA ALA A 112 -2.65 -8.74 7.60
C ALA A 112 -2.92 -9.49 6.30
N LEU A 113 -2.58 -8.91 5.14
CA LEU A 113 -2.77 -9.55 3.83
C LEU A 113 -1.48 -9.50 2.99
N PRO A 114 -1.12 -10.58 2.27
CA PRO A 114 0.03 -10.60 1.38
C PRO A 114 -0.27 -9.91 0.04
N LEU A 115 0.76 -9.34 -0.58
CA LEU A 115 0.70 -8.74 -1.91
C LEU A 115 2.03 -8.94 -2.67
N HIS A 116 2.03 -9.88 -3.62
CA HIS A 116 3.21 -10.19 -4.44
C HIS A 116 2.81 -10.53 -5.89
N GLY A 117 3.81 -10.60 -6.79
CA GLY A 117 3.58 -10.72 -8.23
C GLY A 117 3.11 -12.08 -8.76
N GLU A 118 3.01 -13.11 -7.91
CA GLU A 118 2.49 -14.44 -8.30
C GLU A 118 1.00 -14.61 -7.96
N MET A 119 0.40 -13.63 -7.28
CA MET A 119 -1.03 -13.65 -6.98
C MET A 119 -1.84 -13.50 -8.26
N GLU A 120 -2.96 -14.21 -8.34
CA GLU A 120 -3.94 -13.95 -9.38
C GLU A 120 -4.43 -12.51 -9.30
N GLN A 121 -4.63 -11.87 -10.46
CA GLN A 121 -5.09 -10.47 -10.52
C GLN A 121 -6.35 -10.24 -9.69
N ARG A 122 -7.24 -11.24 -9.65
CA ARG A 122 -8.48 -11.17 -8.87
C ARG A 122 -8.22 -11.08 -7.36
N ASP A 123 -7.29 -11.87 -6.84
CA ASP A 123 -6.95 -11.87 -5.41
C ASP A 123 -6.16 -10.61 -5.07
N ARG A 124 -5.30 -10.15 -5.99
CA ARG A 124 -4.61 -8.86 -5.90
C ARG A 124 -5.60 -7.70 -5.75
N ASP A 125 -6.60 -7.62 -6.63
CA ASP A 125 -7.63 -6.58 -6.58
C ASP A 125 -8.40 -6.63 -5.24
N GLU A 126 -8.73 -7.83 -4.75
CA GLU A 126 -9.45 -8.02 -3.50
C GLU A 126 -8.64 -7.54 -2.29
N VAL A 127 -7.35 -7.89 -2.21
CA VAL A 127 -6.43 -7.40 -1.16
C VAL A 127 -6.34 -5.88 -1.18
N LEU A 128 -6.17 -5.28 -2.36
CA LEU A 128 -6.06 -3.84 -2.52
C LEU A 128 -7.33 -3.10 -2.10
N VAL A 129 -8.50 -3.62 -2.47
CA VAL A 129 -9.79 -3.05 -2.05
C VAL A 129 -9.93 -3.13 -0.54
N ARG A 130 -9.61 -4.27 0.09
CA ARG A 130 -9.68 -4.42 1.56
C ARG A 130 -8.75 -3.45 2.28
N PHE A 131 -7.55 -3.26 1.75
CA PHE A 131 -6.59 -2.30 2.32
C PHE A 131 -7.04 -0.85 2.13
N ALA A 132 -7.44 -0.45 0.91
CA ALA A 132 -7.92 0.89 0.61
C ALA A 132 -9.18 1.25 1.42
N ASN A 133 -10.03 0.26 1.70
CA ASN A 133 -11.24 0.42 2.51
C ASN A 133 -10.98 0.50 4.02
N ARG A 134 -9.72 0.42 4.48
CA ARG A 134 -9.36 0.31 5.90
C ARG A 134 -10.03 -0.88 6.60
N SER A 135 -10.15 -1.99 5.88
CA SER A 135 -10.63 -3.29 6.37
C SER A 135 -9.48 -4.25 6.68
N CYS A 136 -8.27 -3.89 6.25
CA CYS A 136 -7.01 -4.52 6.58
C CYS A 136 -6.02 -3.42 6.98
N ASN A 137 -5.34 -3.58 8.12
CA ASN A 137 -4.44 -2.55 8.64
C ASN A 137 -3.00 -2.80 8.22
N VAL A 138 -2.65 -4.04 7.83
CA VAL A 138 -1.29 -4.41 7.49
C VAL A 138 -1.25 -5.09 6.12
N LEU A 139 -0.61 -4.43 5.16
CA LEU A 139 -0.33 -5.01 3.86
C LEU A 139 1.13 -5.45 3.83
N VAL A 140 1.38 -6.75 3.68
CA VAL A 140 2.73 -7.28 3.52
C VAL A 140 3.00 -7.38 2.03
N ALA A 141 4.03 -6.71 1.52
CA ALA A 141 4.24 -6.58 0.08
C ALA A 141 5.70 -6.69 -0.34
N SER A 142 5.92 -7.13 -1.58
CA SER A 142 7.22 -6.99 -2.25
C SER A 142 7.30 -5.67 -3.04
N ASP A 143 8.52 -5.18 -3.28
CA ASP A 143 8.73 -3.92 -4.02
C ASP A 143 8.04 -3.88 -5.37
N VAL A 144 8.07 -5.00 -6.11
CA VAL A 144 7.48 -5.09 -7.44
C VAL A 144 5.96 -4.99 -7.38
N ALA A 145 5.34 -5.62 -6.38
CA ALA A 145 3.89 -5.61 -6.25
C ALA A 145 3.36 -4.30 -5.66
N ALA A 146 4.16 -3.63 -4.83
CA ALA A 146 3.82 -2.34 -4.23
C ALA A 146 3.95 -1.14 -5.19
N ARG A 147 4.74 -1.28 -6.27
CA ARG A 147 4.92 -0.24 -7.29
C ARG A 147 3.65 -0.03 -8.10
N GLY A 148 3.30 1.24 -8.31
CA GLY A 148 2.10 1.64 -9.08
C GLY A 148 0.77 1.48 -8.34
N LEU A 149 0.79 1.03 -7.08
CA LEU A 149 -0.39 1.05 -6.24
C LEU A 149 -0.67 2.46 -5.75
N ASP A 150 -1.94 2.85 -5.77
CA ASP A 150 -2.45 4.01 -5.03
C ASP A 150 -2.54 3.73 -3.52
N VAL A 151 -1.49 3.11 -2.98
CA VAL A 151 -1.29 2.87 -1.56
C VAL A 151 -0.41 4.01 -1.06
N GLN A 152 -1.01 5.19 -1.06
CA GLN A 152 -0.43 6.44 -0.57
C GLN A 152 -1.04 6.77 0.80
N ASP A 153 -0.50 7.78 1.48
CA ASP A 153 -1.02 8.28 2.76
C ASP A 153 -1.08 7.22 3.88
N LEU A 154 -0.05 6.37 3.94
CA LEU A 154 0.08 5.37 5.00
C LEU A 154 0.44 6.01 6.34
N ALA A 155 -0.14 5.51 7.43
CA ALA A 155 0.26 5.91 8.78
C ALA A 155 1.68 5.42 9.12
N ALA A 156 2.04 4.21 8.64
CA ALA A 156 3.38 3.67 8.82
C ALA A 156 3.88 2.85 7.62
N VAL A 157 5.20 2.81 7.47
CA VAL A 157 5.92 1.89 6.59
C VAL A 157 6.92 1.11 7.45
N ILE A 158 6.95 -0.21 7.29
CA ILE A 158 7.93 -1.05 7.97
C ILE A 158 8.76 -1.79 6.92
N ASN A 159 10.07 -1.58 6.93
CA ASN A 159 11.00 -2.44 6.22
C ASN A 159 11.23 -3.68 7.08
N TYR A 160 10.62 -4.81 6.68
CA TYR A 160 10.94 -6.08 7.32
C TYR A 160 12.38 -6.42 7.02
N GLU A 161 12.84 -6.24 5.79
CA GLU A 161 14.25 -6.34 5.42
C GLU A 161 14.74 -5.01 4.86
N LEU A 162 15.97 -4.67 5.22
CA LEU A 162 16.56 -3.42 4.77
C LEU A 162 16.92 -3.55 3.27
N PRO A 163 16.44 -2.62 2.42
CA PRO A 163 16.76 -2.66 1.01
C PRO A 163 18.27 -2.51 0.79
N THR A 164 18.73 -3.01 -0.36
CA THR A 164 20.15 -2.99 -0.74
C THR A 164 20.67 -1.60 -1.10
N ASP A 165 19.77 -0.70 -1.50
CA ASP A 165 20.09 0.61 -2.02
C ASP A 165 19.18 1.69 -1.42
N ILE A 166 19.72 2.91 -1.36
CA ILE A 166 19.08 4.08 -0.75
C ILE A 166 17.84 4.51 -1.55
N GLU A 167 17.88 4.42 -2.88
CA GLU A 167 16.75 4.79 -3.73
C GLU A 167 15.52 3.92 -3.46
N THR A 168 15.70 2.61 -3.30
CA THR A 168 14.62 1.70 -2.87
C THR A 168 14.14 2.04 -1.46
N TYR A 169 15.03 2.37 -0.53
CA TYR A 169 14.66 2.81 0.81
C TYR A 169 13.73 4.04 0.77
N GLU A 170 14.14 5.09 0.07
CA GLU A 170 13.38 6.33 -0.08
C GLU A 170 12.02 6.10 -0.75
N HIS A 171 11.96 5.24 -1.76
CA HIS A 171 10.70 4.88 -2.43
C HIS A 171 9.72 4.11 -1.53
N ARG A 172 10.23 3.26 -0.63
CA ARG A 172 9.41 2.54 0.35
C ARG A 172 8.87 3.49 1.41
N VAL A 173 9.74 4.28 2.03
CA VAL A 173 9.34 5.20 3.12
C VAL A 173 8.53 6.39 2.61
N GLY A 174 8.72 6.81 1.36
CA GLY A 174 7.93 7.86 0.69
C GLY A 174 6.45 7.50 0.46
N ARG A 175 5.99 6.34 0.95
CA ARG A 175 4.57 5.95 1.02
C ARG A 175 3.85 6.50 2.27
N THR A 176 4.58 7.05 3.22
CA THR A 176 4.04 7.71 4.42
C THR A 176 4.41 9.21 4.46
N GLY A 177 3.77 9.98 5.34
CA GLY A 177 4.09 11.38 5.61
C GLY A 177 3.62 12.42 4.58
N ARG A 178 2.77 12.02 3.62
CA ARG A 178 2.23 12.92 2.60
C ARG A 178 1.14 13.85 3.16
N ALA A 179 0.81 14.91 2.42
CA ALA A 179 -0.24 15.88 2.75
C ALA A 179 -0.09 16.59 4.12
N GLY A 180 1.15 16.80 4.58
CA GLY A 180 1.44 17.51 5.84
C GLY A 180 1.30 16.66 7.11
N ALA A 181 0.97 15.37 7.00
CA ALA A 181 0.95 14.45 8.13
C ALA A 181 2.36 13.97 8.49
N THR A 182 2.62 13.69 9.77
CA THR A 182 3.85 13.03 10.19
C THR A 182 3.79 11.54 9.86
N GLY A 183 4.74 11.05 9.07
CA GLY A 183 4.84 9.64 8.72
C GLY A 183 5.74 8.86 9.68
N LEU A 184 5.54 7.54 9.78
CA LEU A 184 6.39 6.65 10.56
C LEU A 184 7.06 5.62 9.65
N ALA A 185 8.38 5.61 9.60
CA ALA A 185 9.17 4.61 8.89
C ALA A 185 10.00 3.80 9.89
N ILE A 186 9.78 2.49 9.97
CA ILE A 186 10.53 1.61 10.87
C ILE A 186 11.31 0.59 10.04
N SER A 187 12.60 0.41 10.33
CA SER A 187 13.43 -0.61 9.70
C SER A 187 13.89 -1.64 10.72
N LEU A 188 13.56 -2.91 10.47
CA LEU A 188 14.18 -4.02 11.18
C LEU A 188 15.54 -4.31 10.57
N VAL A 189 16.58 -4.37 11.41
CA VAL A 189 17.96 -4.59 10.98
C VAL A 189 18.50 -5.82 11.67
N THR A 190 18.91 -6.82 10.90
CA THR A 190 19.67 -7.96 11.43
C THR A 190 21.17 -7.68 11.42
N GLY A 191 21.95 -8.48 12.16
CA GLY A 191 23.42 -8.31 12.18
C GLY A 191 24.08 -8.37 10.79
N ARG A 192 23.47 -9.09 9.82
CA ARG A 192 23.94 -9.14 8.42
C ARG A 192 23.61 -7.87 7.62
N GLU A 193 22.61 -7.12 8.07
CA GLU A 193 22.13 -5.90 7.41
C GLU A 193 22.77 -4.64 8.03
N ARG A 194 23.61 -4.77 9.07
CA ARG A 194 24.28 -3.62 9.72
C ARG A 194 25.11 -2.79 8.75
N ASN A 195 25.91 -3.43 7.90
CA ASN A 195 26.67 -2.73 6.85
C ASN A 195 25.78 -1.90 5.91
N ARG A 196 24.55 -2.35 5.65
CA ARG A 196 23.58 -1.60 4.82
C ARG A 196 22.99 -0.42 5.59
N ALA A 197 22.75 -0.58 6.88
CA ALA A 197 22.33 0.52 7.75
C ALA A 197 23.43 1.59 7.84
N ASP A 198 24.69 1.20 7.99
CA ASP A 198 25.82 2.13 8.04
C ASP A 198 25.97 2.90 6.71
N ALA A 199 25.76 2.23 5.56
CA ALA A 199 25.74 2.89 4.26
C ALA A 199 24.58 3.90 4.12
N LEU A 200 23.41 3.59 4.67
CA LEU A 200 22.27 4.51 4.72
C LEU A 200 22.58 5.72 5.62
N GLU A 201 23.19 5.51 6.78
CA GLU A 201 23.62 6.57 7.70
C GLU A 201 24.61 7.53 7.02
N ALA A 202 25.62 6.97 6.36
CA ALA A 202 26.63 7.74 5.63
C ALA A 202 26.01 8.58 4.51
N ALA A 203 25.03 8.03 3.78
CA ALA A 203 24.35 8.75 2.70
C ALA A 203 23.40 9.85 3.22
N GLN A 204 22.73 9.63 4.36
CA GLN A 204 21.85 10.62 4.98
C GLN A 204 22.63 11.72 5.72
N GLY A 205 23.89 11.49 6.05
CA GLY A 205 24.75 12.43 6.78
C GLY A 205 24.29 12.74 8.20
N LYS A 206 23.43 11.88 8.77
CA LYS A 206 22.86 12.01 10.12
C LYS A 206 22.81 10.63 10.79
N PRO A 207 23.04 10.57 12.11
CA PRO A 207 23.00 9.29 12.83
C PRO A 207 21.61 8.68 12.80
N LEU A 208 21.53 7.35 12.69
CA LEU A 208 20.26 6.62 12.71
C LEU A 208 19.63 6.61 14.11
N ASP A 209 18.31 6.81 14.19
CA ASP A 209 17.55 6.72 15.44
C ASP A 209 17.31 5.24 15.82
N TRP A 210 18.28 4.65 16.53
CA TRP A 210 18.19 3.29 17.04
C TRP A 210 17.25 3.19 18.24
N GLN A 211 16.27 2.30 18.15
CA GLN A 211 15.24 2.07 19.16
C GLN A 211 15.33 0.64 19.68
N LYS A 212 14.91 0.46 20.94
CA LYS A 212 14.76 -0.88 21.52
C LYS A 212 13.64 -1.63 20.79
N THR A 213 13.94 -2.82 20.30
CA THR A 213 13.00 -3.67 19.56
C THR A 213 12.02 -4.35 20.53
N PRO A 214 10.72 -4.01 20.50
CA PRO A 214 9.72 -4.72 21.29
C PRO A 214 9.48 -6.10 20.66
N LEU A 215 9.38 -7.16 21.47
CA LEU A 215 9.03 -8.50 21.00
C LEU A 215 7.62 -8.87 21.49
N ALA A 216 6.75 -9.29 20.58
CA ALA A 216 5.48 -9.91 20.95
C ALA A 216 5.74 -11.33 21.45
N ILE A 217 5.56 -11.55 22.76
CA ILE A 217 5.80 -12.83 23.43
C ILE A 217 4.53 -13.72 23.37
N ALA A 218 3.35 -13.10 23.29
CA ALA A 218 2.06 -13.79 23.20
C ALA A 218 1.08 -13.01 22.33
N ARG A 219 0.00 -13.67 21.93
CA ARG A 219 -1.15 -13.00 21.30
C ARG A 219 -1.77 -12.03 22.31
N PRO A 220 -1.85 -10.73 22.01
CA PRO A 220 -2.41 -9.76 22.95
C PRO A 220 -3.93 -9.95 23.09
N ALA A 221 -4.45 -9.63 24.27
CA ALA A 221 -5.87 -9.76 24.58
C ALA A 221 -6.75 -8.80 23.76
N VAL A 222 -6.21 -7.63 23.42
CA VAL A 222 -6.86 -6.64 22.56
C VAL A 222 -5.93 -6.35 21.39
N LEU A 223 -6.39 -6.68 20.19
CA LEU A 223 -5.69 -6.38 18.96
C LEU A 223 -6.31 -5.14 18.32
N PRO A 224 -5.49 -4.27 17.72
CA PRO A 224 -6.01 -3.23 16.85
C PRO A 224 -6.78 -3.87 15.70
N GLN A 225 -8.07 -3.58 15.62
CA GLN A 225 -8.90 -4.01 14.51
C GLN A 225 -9.02 -2.88 13.48
N ALA A 226 -9.24 -3.29 12.24
CA ALA A 226 -9.59 -2.38 11.17
C ALA A 226 -10.91 -1.69 11.48
N ALA A 227 -10.95 -0.35 11.36
CA ALA A 227 -12.14 0.44 11.68
C ALA A 227 -13.33 0.05 10.78
N MET A 228 -13.02 -0.38 9.55
CA MET A 228 -13.98 -0.84 8.58
C MET A 228 -13.88 -2.35 8.38
N GLU A 229 -14.86 -2.88 7.67
CA GLU A 229 -14.87 -4.23 7.15
C GLU A 229 -15.49 -4.23 5.76
N THR A 230 -14.87 -4.97 4.84
CA THR A 230 -15.31 -4.99 3.44
C THR A 230 -16.28 -6.14 3.25
N LEU A 231 -17.46 -5.83 2.73
CA LEU A 231 -18.41 -6.82 2.26
C LEU A 231 -18.25 -7.00 0.76
N ARG A 232 -18.18 -8.25 0.32
CA ARG A 232 -18.22 -8.62 -1.10
C ARG A 232 -19.62 -9.02 -1.49
N ILE A 233 -20.11 -8.43 -2.57
CA ILE A 233 -21.36 -8.78 -3.23
C ILE A 233 -21.01 -9.49 -4.53
N ASP A 234 -21.52 -10.71 -4.72
CA ASP A 234 -21.31 -11.52 -5.93
C ASP A 234 -22.18 -10.98 -7.09
N GLY A 235 -21.97 -9.72 -7.46
CA GLY A 235 -22.57 -9.03 -8.60
C GLY A 235 -21.84 -7.74 -8.92
N GLY A 236 -21.78 -7.34 -10.19
CA GLY A 236 -20.96 -6.20 -10.63
C GLY A 236 -21.49 -5.42 -11.84
N LYS A 237 -20.59 -4.85 -12.64
CA LYS A 237 -20.91 -4.10 -13.86
C LYS A 237 -21.72 -4.92 -14.87
N THR A 238 -21.43 -6.23 -15.00
CA THR A 238 -22.20 -7.15 -15.88
C THR A 238 -23.66 -7.27 -15.45
N ASP A 239 -23.93 -7.07 -14.16
CA ASP A 239 -25.27 -7.04 -13.58
C ASP A 239 -25.91 -5.65 -13.62
N LYS A 240 -25.24 -4.69 -14.27
CA LYS A 240 -25.62 -3.28 -14.35
C LYS A 240 -25.71 -2.62 -12.96
N LEU A 241 -24.93 -3.10 -11.98
CA LEU A 241 -24.84 -2.47 -10.66
C LEU A 241 -24.00 -1.21 -10.73
N ARG A 242 -24.41 -0.21 -9.94
CA ARG A 242 -23.71 1.06 -9.71
C ARG A 242 -23.54 1.27 -8.21
N PRO A 243 -22.59 2.11 -7.76
CA PRO A 243 -22.40 2.42 -6.35
C PRO A 243 -23.70 2.87 -5.66
N GLY A 244 -24.50 3.70 -6.33
CA GLY A 244 -25.78 4.18 -5.81
C GLY A 244 -26.82 3.08 -5.57
N ASP A 245 -26.78 1.97 -6.32
CA ASP A 245 -27.71 0.85 -6.12
C ASP A 245 -27.40 0.13 -4.79
N ILE A 246 -26.11 -0.07 -4.49
CA ILE A 246 -25.65 -0.71 -3.25
C ILE A 246 -25.86 0.22 -2.06
N LEU A 247 -25.55 1.51 -2.23
CA LEU A 247 -25.82 2.53 -1.22
C LEU A 247 -27.30 2.56 -0.87
N GLY A 248 -28.19 2.65 -1.85
CA GLY A 248 -29.64 2.67 -1.63
C GLY A 248 -30.16 1.40 -0.94
N ALA A 249 -29.63 0.23 -1.28
CA ALA A 249 -29.97 -1.01 -0.59
C ALA A 249 -29.59 -0.99 0.90
N LEU A 250 -28.46 -0.36 1.24
CA LEU A 250 -27.98 -0.23 2.62
C LEU A 250 -28.69 0.90 3.40
N THR A 251 -29.05 2.01 2.75
CA THR A 251 -29.55 3.25 3.38
C THR A 251 -31.05 3.49 3.25
N GLY A 252 -31.82 2.62 2.58
CA GLY A 252 -33.28 2.77 2.44
C GLY A 252 -34.04 2.79 3.79
N GLU A 253 -35.36 2.58 3.80
CA GLU A 253 -36.16 2.67 5.05
C GLU A 253 -35.59 1.80 6.20
N ALA A 254 -35.43 2.40 7.38
CA ALA A 254 -34.75 1.83 8.54
C ALA A 254 -33.33 1.28 8.26
N GLY A 255 -32.61 1.90 7.31
CA GLY A 255 -31.27 1.52 6.87
C GLY A 255 -30.14 2.04 7.74
N LEU A 256 -28.92 1.78 7.28
CA LEU A 256 -27.71 2.32 7.86
C LEU A 256 -27.55 3.79 7.49
N SER A 257 -26.88 4.57 8.34
CA SER A 257 -26.48 5.92 7.99
C SER A 257 -25.46 5.88 6.86
N ALA A 258 -25.54 6.80 5.89
CA ALA A 258 -24.53 6.91 4.84
C ALA A 258 -23.12 7.16 5.40
N LYS A 259 -22.99 7.74 6.60
CA LYS A 259 -21.70 7.99 7.27
C LYS A 259 -20.95 6.72 7.65
N VAL A 260 -21.65 5.60 7.83
CA VAL A 260 -21.04 4.33 8.25
C VAL A 260 -20.71 3.44 7.06
N ILE A 261 -20.98 3.91 5.84
CA ILE A 261 -20.70 3.24 4.58
C ILE A 261 -19.53 4.00 3.95
N GLY A 262 -18.42 3.30 3.77
CA GLY A 262 -17.24 3.85 3.11
C GLY A 262 -17.32 3.66 1.59
N LYS A 263 -16.13 3.50 1.00
CA LYS A 263 -15.99 3.37 -0.46
C LYS A 263 -16.74 2.14 -1.00
N ILE A 264 -17.32 2.31 -2.19
CA ILE A 264 -17.99 1.26 -2.94
C ILE A 264 -17.27 1.08 -4.27
N ASP A 265 -16.63 -0.07 -4.46
CA ASP A 265 -15.90 -0.41 -5.68
C ASP A 265 -16.69 -1.44 -6.50
N ILE A 266 -16.93 -1.16 -7.78
CA ILE A 266 -17.66 -2.04 -8.68
C ILE A 266 -16.70 -2.62 -9.73
N TYR A 267 -16.57 -3.94 -9.74
CA TYR A 267 -15.81 -4.71 -10.73
C TYR A 267 -16.74 -5.37 -11.73
N ALA A 268 -16.19 -6.12 -12.70
CA ALA A 268 -16.98 -6.77 -13.74
C ALA A 268 -18.10 -7.65 -13.16
N THR A 269 -17.74 -8.59 -12.28
CA THR A 269 -18.65 -9.62 -11.74
C THR A 269 -18.91 -9.52 -10.24
N ARG A 270 -18.31 -8.51 -9.58
CA ARG A 270 -18.34 -8.36 -8.11
C ARG A 270 -18.35 -6.90 -7.72
N SER A 271 -18.81 -6.64 -6.51
CA SER A 271 -18.76 -5.32 -5.91
C SER A 271 -18.30 -5.44 -4.47
N TYR A 272 -17.63 -4.42 -3.98
CA TYR A 272 -17.14 -4.34 -2.62
C TYR A 272 -17.64 -3.06 -1.97
N VAL A 273 -18.02 -3.15 -0.71
CA VAL A 273 -18.45 -1.99 0.09
C VAL A 273 -17.80 -2.05 1.45
N ALA A 274 -17.15 -0.96 1.85
CA ALA A 274 -16.64 -0.80 3.21
C ALA A 274 -17.78 -0.42 4.16
N ILE A 275 -17.90 -1.10 5.29
CA ILE A 275 -18.88 -0.80 6.34
C ILE A 275 -18.13 -0.63 7.67
N ALA A 276 -18.51 0.35 8.48
CA ALA A 276 -17.98 0.48 9.83
C ALA A 276 -18.21 -0.81 10.62
N ARG A 277 -17.17 -1.34 11.26
CA ARG A 277 -17.14 -2.70 11.81
C ARG A 277 -18.33 -3.03 12.74
N GLU A 278 -18.76 -2.07 13.55
CA GLU A 278 -19.91 -2.21 14.46
C GLU A 278 -21.27 -2.41 13.76
N HIS A 279 -21.37 -2.07 12.47
CA HIS A 279 -22.60 -2.15 11.68
C HIS A 279 -22.63 -3.30 10.67
N VAL A 280 -21.58 -4.11 10.59
CA VAL A 280 -21.42 -5.18 9.61
C VAL A 280 -22.54 -6.21 9.68
N GLY A 281 -22.90 -6.69 10.89
CA GLY A 281 -23.97 -7.67 11.05
C GLY A 281 -25.32 -7.17 10.51
N ARG A 282 -25.63 -5.88 10.76
CA ARG A 282 -26.85 -5.24 10.25
C ARG A 282 -26.80 -5.03 8.74
N ALA A 283 -25.64 -4.70 8.19
CA ALA A 283 -25.44 -4.57 6.75
C ALA A 283 -25.67 -5.89 6.01
N ILE A 284 -25.07 -6.99 6.50
CA ILE A 284 -25.20 -8.32 5.92
C ILE A 284 -26.67 -8.77 5.95
N ALA A 285 -27.31 -8.73 7.12
CA ALA A 285 -28.71 -9.14 7.27
C ALA A 285 -29.64 -8.39 6.30
N ARG A 286 -29.37 -7.10 6.08
CA ARG A 286 -30.13 -6.26 5.17
C ARG A 286 -29.88 -6.62 3.70
N LEU A 287 -28.63 -6.80 3.30
CA LEU A 287 -28.30 -7.14 1.91
C LEU A 287 -28.79 -8.55 1.53
N GLU A 288 -28.77 -9.51 2.47
CA GLU A 288 -29.25 -10.87 2.25
C GLU A 288 -30.79 -10.96 2.20
N ALA A 289 -31.49 -10.22 3.06
CA ALA A 289 -32.95 -10.17 3.06
C ALA A 289 -33.51 -9.33 1.90
N GLY A 290 -32.78 -8.28 1.52
CA GLY A 290 -33.18 -7.27 0.56
C GLY A 290 -32.99 -7.67 -0.90
N LYS A 291 -33.23 -6.68 -1.77
CA LYS A 291 -32.94 -6.75 -3.20
C LYS A 291 -32.13 -5.52 -3.59
N ILE A 292 -31.08 -5.72 -4.36
CA ILE A 292 -30.34 -4.64 -5.01
C ILE A 292 -30.88 -4.57 -6.44
N LYS A 293 -31.51 -3.46 -6.80
CA LYS A 293 -32.12 -3.29 -8.13
C LYS A 293 -33.09 -4.44 -8.50
N GLY A 294 -33.92 -4.84 -7.54
CA GLY A 294 -34.93 -5.90 -7.73
C GLY A 294 -34.39 -7.33 -7.76
N ARG A 295 -33.07 -7.53 -7.61
CA ARG A 295 -32.40 -8.84 -7.64
C ARG A 295 -31.74 -9.17 -6.30
N ARG A 296 -31.63 -10.46 -5.98
CA ARG A 296 -30.84 -10.94 -4.83
C ARG A 296 -29.42 -11.27 -5.27
N PHE A 297 -28.48 -11.01 -4.37
CA PHE A 297 -27.07 -11.30 -4.56
C PHE A 297 -26.53 -11.98 -3.31
N ARG A 298 -25.54 -12.86 -3.50
CA ARG A 298 -24.82 -13.44 -2.37
C ARG A 298 -23.86 -12.41 -1.80
N VAL A 299 -23.83 -12.31 -0.48
CA VAL A 299 -22.93 -11.40 0.24
C VAL A 299 -21.99 -12.23 1.10
N ARG A 300 -20.74 -11.78 1.22
CA ARG A 300 -19.74 -12.39 2.10
C ARG A 300 -18.95 -11.30 2.82
N GLN A 301 -18.67 -11.56 4.10
CA GLN A 301 -17.69 -10.82 4.87
C GLN A 301 -16.28 -11.28 4.46
N MET A 302 -15.34 -10.35 4.38
CA MET A 302 -14.00 -10.57 3.82
C MET A 302 -12.89 -10.42 4.85
#